data_AF-A0A8T3XAR7-F1
#
_entry.id   AF-A0A8T3XAR7-F1
#
_cell.length_a   1.000
_cell.length_b   1.000
_cell.length_c   1.000
_cell.angle_alpha   90.00
_cell.angle_beta   90.00
_cell.angle_gamma   90.00
#
_symmetry.space_group_name_H-M   'P 1'
#
loop_
_entity.id
_entity.type
_entity.pdbx_description
1 polymer ?
#
loop_
_entity_poly.entity_id
_entity_poly.type
_entity_poly.pdbx_seq_one_letter_code
_entity_poly.pdbx_strand_id
1 'polypeptide(L)'
;MKHFYASYFNENDKRKGQLKIQEMAFVLIAIMIFFAIIALFYFSIRVQNLKGSVEEQRDDEAKALVRKLVESPEFSLTTEECSSCIDFDKVMALKERKEYQGFYPVDYLSIKVINASNERECTRENYPACDILTLIKKKDDFGTPIGAFVALCRQEFFGQDKYIKCGLGKIYASGKEIKWAIYS
;
A
#
# COMPACT_ATOMS: atom_id res chain seq x y z
N MET A 1 1.60 -8.36 -91.19
CA MET A 1 2.69 -8.88 -90.33
C MET A 1 3.46 -7.75 -89.62
N LYS A 2 2.77 -6.79 -88.97
CA LYS A 2 3.39 -5.63 -88.27
C LYS A 2 2.70 -5.26 -86.94
N HIS A 3 1.64 -5.96 -86.53
CA HIS A 3 0.84 -5.60 -85.35
C HIS A 3 1.21 -6.33 -84.06
N PHE A 4 2.25 -7.17 -84.06
CA PHE A 4 2.52 -8.09 -82.93
C PHE A 4 3.71 -7.70 -82.05
N TYR A 5 4.48 -6.66 -82.37
CA TYR A 5 5.68 -6.28 -81.62
C TYR A 5 5.52 -5.12 -80.63
N ALA A 6 4.36 -4.44 -80.62
CA ALA A 6 4.17 -3.24 -79.79
C ALA A 6 3.74 -3.52 -78.33
N SER A 7 3.42 -4.77 -77.97
CA SER A 7 2.94 -5.10 -76.62
C SER A 7 4.02 -5.56 -75.63
N TYR A 8 5.23 -5.89 -76.08
CA TYR A 8 6.27 -6.48 -75.22
C TYR A 8 7.24 -5.49 -74.56
N PHE A 9 7.19 -4.19 -74.90
CA PHE A 9 8.16 -3.20 -74.42
C PHE A 9 7.65 -2.25 -73.31
N ASN A 10 6.46 -2.51 -72.72
CA ASN A 10 5.84 -1.62 -71.71
C ASN A 10 5.80 -2.21 -70.29
N GLU A 11 6.50 -3.32 -70.04
CA GLU A 11 6.43 -4.03 -68.75
C GLU A 11 7.74 -3.96 -67.93
N ASN A 12 8.87 -3.66 -68.57
CA ASN A 12 10.17 -3.56 -67.90
C ASN A 12 10.47 -2.17 -67.30
N ASP A 13 9.86 -1.09 -67.79
CA ASP A 13 10.08 0.26 -67.24
C ASP A 13 9.18 0.57 -66.03
N LYS A 14 7.99 -0.02 -65.95
CA LYS A 14 7.10 0.11 -64.78
C LYS A 14 7.70 -0.51 -63.51
N ARG A 15 8.51 -1.57 -63.65
CA ARG A 15 9.14 -2.29 -62.53
C ARG A 15 10.26 -1.51 -61.84
N LYS A 16 11.03 -0.68 -62.56
CA LYS A 16 12.14 0.10 -61.96
C LYS A 16 11.64 1.28 -61.13
N GLY A 17 10.56 1.93 -61.56
CA GLY A 17 9.88 2.96 -60.77
C GLY A 17 9.17 2.40 -59.53
N GLN A 18 8.57 1.21 -59.64
CA GLN A 18 7.87 0.55 -58.53
C GLN A 18 8.81 0.04 -57.43
N LEU A 19 10.01 -0.46 -57.76
CA LEU A 19 11.01 -0.87 -56.76
C LEU A 19 11.45 0.32 -55.89
N LYS A 20 11.59 1.51 -56.48
CA LYS A 20 11.98 2.74 -55.80
C LYS A 20 10.93 3.25 -54.80
N ILE A 21 9.65 2.93 -55.04
CA ILE A 21 8.54 3.27 -54.13
C ILE A 21 8.49 2.29 -52.95
N GLN A 22 8.80 1.01 -53.18
CA GLN A 22 8.88 0.01 -52.09
C GLN A 22 10.06 0.25 -51.15
N GLU A 23 11.21 0.71 -51.66
CA GLU A 23 12.39 1.02 -50.85
C GLU A 23 12.14 2.18 -49.87
N MET A 24 11.40 3.21 -50.28
CA MET A 24 11.06 4.34 -49.40
C MET A 24 10.00 3.99 -48.34
N ALA A 25 9.07 3.09 -48.67
CA ALA A 25 8.06 2.61 -47.72
C ALA A 25 8.68 1.79 -46.58
N PHE A 26 9.72 1.01 -46.88
CA PHE A 26 10.44 0.22 -45.87
C PHE A 26 11.12 1.10 -44.82
N VAL A 27 11.71 2.22 -45.25
CA VAL A 27 12.32 3.22 -44.36
C VAL A 27 11.27 3.86 -43.45
N LEU A 28 10.09 4.19 -44.00
CA LEU A 28 9.01 4.81 -43.24
C LEU A 28 8.43 3.86 -42.16
N ILE A 29 8.27 2.57 -42.48
CA ILE A 29 7.85 1.55 -41.51
C ILE A 29 8.88 1.37 -40.41
N ALA A 30 10.18 1.33 -40.75
CA ALA A 30 11.25 1.21 -39.76
C ALA A 30 11.25 2.38 -38.76
N ILE A 31 10.99 3.61 -39.23
CA ILE A 31 10.89 4.80 -38.37
C ILE A 31 9.67 4.71 -37.43
N MET A 32 8.51 4.25 -37.91
CA MET A 32 7.33 4.07 -37.06
C MET A 32 7.58 3.04 -35.95
N ILE A 33 8.20 1.90 -36.28
CA ILE A 33 8.54 0.87 -35.30
C ILE A 33 9.53 1.41 -34.29
N PHE A 34 10.53 2.19 -34.72
CA PHE A 34 11.49 2.83 -33.83
C PHE A 34 10.81 3.74 -32.80
N PHE A 35 9.90 4.61 -33.24
CA PHE A 35 9.14 5.46 -32.32
C PHE A 35 8.20 4.67 -31.41
N ALA A 36 7.58 3.59 -31.91
CA ALA A 36 6.75 2.71 -31.09
C ALA A 36 7.56 2.07 -29.95
N ILE A 37 8.78 1.60 -30.24
CA ILE A 37 9.67 1.03 -29.22
C ILE A 37 10.06 2.10 -28.18
N ILE A 38 10.43 3.31 -28.62
CA ILE A 38 10.74 4.42 -27.70
C ILE A 38 9.54 4.74 -26.80
N ALA A 39 8.34 4.81 -27.37
CA ALA A 39 7.11 5.09 -26.62
C ALA A 39 6.82 4.00 -25.59
N LEU A 40 6.99 2.72 -25.94
CA LEU A 40 6.82 1.60 -25.02
C LEU A 40 7.84 1.65 -23.86
N PHE A 41 9.11 1.96 -24.16
CA PHE A 41 10.14 2.14 -23.13
C PHE A 41 9.80 3.30 -22.19
N TYR A 42 9.40 4.45 -22.73
CA TYR A 42 8.98 5.60 -21.95
C TYR A 42 7.80 5.26 -21.02
N PHE A 43 6.79 4.57 -21.56
CA PHE A 43 5.62 4.16 -20.80
C PHE A 43 5.99 3.16 -19.69
N SER A 44 6.85 2.19 -19.99
CA SER A 44 7.32 1.20 -19.00
C SER A 44 7.98 1.88 -17.79
N ILE A 45 8.83 2.89 -18.01
CA ILE A 45 9.48 3.63 -16.91
C ILE A 45 8.43 4.40 -16.09
N ARG A 46 7.46 5.05 -16.74
CA ARG A 46 6.40 5.80 -16.04
C ARG A 46 5.50 4.90 -15.21
N VAL A 47 5.17 3.70 -15.70
CA VAL A 47 4.32 2.73 -14.99
C VAL A 47 5.02 2.17 -13.74
N GLN A 48 6.34 1.99 -13.77
CA GLN A 48 7.09 1.56 -12.58
C GLN A 48 7.07 2.63 -11.48
N ASN A 49 7.17 3.91 -11.84
CA ASN A 49 7.07 5.02 -10.88
C ASN A 49 5.67 5.14 -10.25
N LEU A 50 4.61 4.84 -11.01
CA LEU A 50 3.23 4.83 -10.48
C LEU A 50 3.02 3.76 -9.40
N LYS A 51 3.65 2.59 -9.53
CA LYS A 51 3.56 1.54 -8.50
C LYS A 51 4.14 1.99 -7.16
N GLY A 52 5.27 2.70 -7.19
CA GLY A 52 5.88 3.26 -5.97
C GLY A 52 4.99 4.31 -5.30
N SER A 53 4.37 5.21 -6.07
CA SER A 53 3.50 6.25 -5.53
C SER A 53 2.23 5.70 -4.85
N VAL A 54 1.68 4.59 -5.33
CA VAL A 54 0.51 3.96 -4.70
C VAL A 54 0.86 3.33 -3.35
N GLU A 55 2.05 2.74 -3.21
CA GLU A 55 2.49 2.16 -1.95
C GLU A 55 2.80 3.24 -0.91
N GLU A 56 3.49 4.30 -1.31
CA GLU A 56 3.78 5.47 -0.47
C GLU A 56 2.48 6.14 0.02
N GLN A 57 1.50 6.31 -0.88
CA GLN A 57 0.21 6.87 -0.52
C GLN A 57 -0.53 6.01 0.53
N ARG A 58 -0.49 4.68 0.39
CA ARG A 58 -1.10 3.77 1.38
C ARG A 58 -0.43 3.84 2.74
N ASP A 59 0.89 3.99 2.77
CA ASP A 59 1.65 4.14 4.02
C ASP A 59 1.32 5.45 4.74
N ASP A 60 1.16 6.55 4.00
CA ASP A 60 0.84 7.84 4.59
C ASP A 60 -0.59 7.91 5.12
N GLU A 61 -1.54 7.29 4.43
CA GLU A 61 -2.90 7.09 4.92
C GLU A 61 -2.93 6.24 6.19
N ALA A 62 -2.13 5.16 6.24
CA ALA A 62 -1.97 4.34 7.43
C ALA A 62 -1.45 5.16 8.61
N LYS A 63 -0.39 5.93 8.40
CA LYS A 63 0.20 6.81 9.43
C LYS A 63 -0.80 7.85 9.91
N ALA A 64 -1.61 8.43 9.02
CA ALA A 64 -2.63 9.42 9.39
C ALA A 64 -3.73 8.82 10.28
N LEU A 65 -4.24 7.64 9.93
CA LEU A 65 -5.21 6.92 10.76
C LEU A 65 -4.62 6.55 12.11
N VAL A 66 -3.38 6.05 12.11
CA VAL A 66 -2.67 5.66 13.32
C VAL A 66 -2.41 6.86 14.23
N ARG A 67 -1.97 8.01 13.69
CA ARG A 67 -1.81 9.24 14.46
C ARG A 67 -3.11 9.64 15.15
N LYS A 68 -4.24 9.62 14.41
CA LYS A 68 -5.56 9.91 14.99
C LYS A 68 -5.93 8.95 16.12
N LEU A 69 -5.58 7.67 16.01
CA LEU A 69 -5.83 6.68 17.06
C LEU A 69 -4.93 6.91 18.27
N VAL A 70 -3.63 7.10 18.05
CA VAL A 70 -2.61 7.28 19.10
C VAL A 70 -2.84 8.58 19.88
N GLU A 71 -3.32 9.64 19.23
CA GLU A 71 -3.65 10.92 19.88
C GLU A 71 -4.94 10.85 20.71
N SER A 72 -5.75 9.79 20.55
CA SER A 72 -6.96 9.63 21.35
C SER A 72 -6.61 9.28 22.81
N PRO A 73 -7.35 9.80 23.81
CA PRO A 73 -7.07 9.56 25.24
C PRO A 73 -7.16 8.07 25.64
N GLU A 74 -7.86 7.29 24.82
CA GLU A 74 -8.06 5.86 24.97
C GLU A 74 -6.80 5.05 24.63
N PHE A 75 -5.95 5.55 23.74
CA PHE A 75 -4.69 4.92 23.35
C PHE A 75 -3.47 5.67 23.85
N SER A 76 -3.57 6.97 24.11
CA SER A 76 -2.42 7.78 24.46
C SER A 76 -1.93 7.50 25.88
N LEU A 77 -0.61 7.50 26.05
CA LEU A 77 0.01 7.52 27.36
C LEU A 77 0.07 8.97 27.87
N THR A 78 -0.52 9.26 29.03
CA THR A 78 -0.66 10.62 29.58
C THR A 78 0.63 11.15 30.23
N THR A 79 1.80 10.75 29.73
CA THR A 79 3.09 11.12 30.30
C THR A 79 3.88 11.98 29.31
N GLU A 80 4.58 12.98 29.81
CA GLU A 80 5.33 13.96 29.00
C GLU A 80 6.43 13.33 28.12
N GLU A 81 6.82 12.09 28.40
CA GLU A 81 7.93 11.40 27.74
C GLU A 81 7.59 10.86 26.34
N CYS A 82 6.32 10.76 25.94
CA CYS A 82 5.98 10.32 24.59
C CYS A 82 4.61 10.75 24.09
N SER A 83 4.60 11.68 23.12
CA SER A 83 3.39 12.21 22.48
C SER A 83 2.74 11.27 21.44
N SER A 84 3.46 10.24 20.97
CA SER A 84 2.99 9.31 19.93
C SER A 84 3.13 7.83 20.35
N CYS A 85 2.96 7.55 21.64
CA CYS A 85 3.01 6.20 22.18
C CYS A 85 1.63 5.68 22.50
N ILE A 86 1.42 4.39 22.22
CA ILE A 86 0.23 3.67 22.64
C ILE A 86 0.46 3.08 24.02
N ASP A 87 -0.42 3.39 24.96
CA ASP A 87 -0.52 2.75 26.26
C ASP A 87 -1.12 1.35 26.11
N PHE A 88 -0.27 0.33 26.18
CA PHE A 88 -0.65 -1.06 25.97
C PHE A 88 -1.56 -1.59 27.08
N ASP A 89 -1.43 -1.07 28.30
CA ASP A 89 -2.28 -1.44 29.44
C ASP A 89 -3.71 -0.92 29.23
N LYS A 90 -3.86 0.33 28.76
CA LYS A 90 -5.18 0.88 28.38
C LYS A 90 -5.81 0.13 27.23
N VAL A 91 -5.05 -0.16 26.18
CA VAL A 91 -5.59 -0.89 25.02
C VAL A 91 -6.05 -2.29 25.42
N MET A 92 -5.32 -2.97 26.31
CA MET A 92 -5.74 -4.24 26.86
C MET A 92 -7.05 -4.13 27.66
N ALA A 93 -7.19 -3.09 28.49
CA ALA A 93 -8.43 -2.83 29.22
C ALA A 93 -9.61 -2.50 28.28
N LEU A 94 -9.36 -1.81 27.16
CA LEU A 94 -10.37 -1.45 26.17
C LEU A 94 -10.92 -2.67 25.42
N LYS A 95 -10.06 -3.66 25.13
CA LYS A 95 -10.46 -4.90 24.44
C LYS A 95 -11.67 -5.60 25.08
N GLU A 96 -11.82 -5.45 26.39
CA GLU A 96 -12.84 -6.14 27.18
C GLU A 96 -14.15 -5.36 27.27
N ARG A 97 -14.14 -4.09 26.89
CA ARG A 97 -15.30 -3.21 26.92
C ARG A 97 -16.03 -3.27 25.59
N LYS A 98 -17.13 -4.01 25.55
CA LYS A 98 -17.95 -4.17 24.34
C LYS A 98 -18.55 -2.85 23.87
N GLU A 99 -18.71 -1.89 24.78
CA GLU A 99 -19.24 -0.55 24.51
C GLU A 99 -18.40 0.21 23.48
N TYR A 100 -17.09 -0.07 23.41
CA TYR A 100 -16.16 0.59 22.50
C TYR A 100 -16.08 -0.07 21.11
N GLN A 101 -16.73 -1.23 20.90
CA GLN A 101 -16.67 -1.93 19.60
C GLN A 101 -17.30 -1.15 18.44
N GLY A 102 -18.25 -0.25 18.73
CA GLY A 102 -18.88 0.63 17.74
C GLY A 102 -18.30 2.04 17.68
N PHE A 103 -17.34 2.37 18.55
CA PHE A 103 -16.78 3.73 18.65
C PHE A 103 -15.83 4.06 17.50
N TYR A 104 -15.05 3.07 17.06
CA TYR A 104 -14.06 3.27 16.02
C TYR A 104 -14.68 2.97 14.64
N PRO A 105 -14.54 3.87 13.65
CA PRO A 105 -15.07 3.69 12.30
C PRO A 105 -14.19 2.75 11.47
N VAL A 106 -13.82 1.59 12.02
CA VAL A 106 -12.99 0.57 11.38
C VAL A 106 -13.61 -0.81 11.57
N ASP A 107 -13.43 -1.68 10.58
CA ASP A 107 -13.94 -3.06 10.60
C ASP A 107 -12.92 -4.04 11.19
N TYR A 108 -11.65 -3.64 11.19
CA TYR A 108 -10.55 -4.38 11.77
C TYR A 108 -9.59 -3.43 12.49
N LEU A 109 -9.17 -3.80 13.70
CA LEU A 109 -8.16 -3.10 14.46
C LEU A 109 -7.39 -4.11 15.32
N SER A 110 -6.08 -4.21 15.08
CA SER A 110 -5.18 -5.06 15.87
C SER A 110 -3.82 -4.42 16.07
N ILE A 111 -3.17 -4.73 17.18
CA ILE A 111 -1.80 -4.31 17.47
C ILE A 111 -0.93 -5.57 17.57
N LYS A 112 0.21 -5.58 16.89
CA LYS A 112 1.19 -6.68 16.94
C LYS A 112 2.51 -6.17 17.53
N VAL A 113 3.06 -6.88 18.50
CA VAL A 113 4.41 -6.66 19.02
C VAL A 113 5.41 -7.26 18.03
N ILE A 114 6.49 -6.55 17.69
CA ILE A 114 7.42 -7.01 16.63
C ILE A 114 8.43 -8.05 17.14
N ASN A 115 8.75 -8.04 18.43
CA ASN A 115 9.74 -8.93 19.04
C ASN A 115 9.15 -10.27 19.52
N ALA A 116 8.08 -10.72 18.88
CA ALA A 116 7.20 -11.77 19.34
C ALA A 116 7.38 -13.08 18.54
N SER A 117 7.76 -14.17 19.19
CA SER A 117 8.09 -15.44 18.49
C SER A 117 6.89 -16.36 18.24
N ASN A 118 5.74 -16.16 18.90
CA ASN A 118 4.69 -17.19 18.97
C ASN A 118 3.33 -16.77 18.38
N GLU A 119 3.19 -15.54 17.86
CA GLU A 119 1.95 -14.96 17.34
C GLU A 119 0.72 -15.19 18.24
N ARG A 120 0.92 -15.11 19.57
CA ARG A 120 -0.11 -15.39 20.56
C ARG A 120 -1.06 -14.21 20.78
N GLU A 121 -2.37 -14.45 20.68
CA GLU A 121 -3.39 -13.45 21.00
C GLU A 121 -3.39 -13.10 22.49
N CYS A 122 -3.42 -11.81 22.81
CA CYS A 122 -3.42 -11.26 24.16
C CYS A 122 -4.75 -11.48 24.88
N THR A 123 -4.69 -12.06 26.06
CA THR A 123 -5.81 -12.25 26.99
C THR A 123 -5.37 -11.78 28.38
N ARG A 124 -6.31 -11.58 29.32
CA ARG A 124 -5.96 -11.24 30.72
C ARG A 124 -4.96 -12.21 31.33
N GLU A 125 -5.05 -13.48 30.94
CA GLU A 125 -4.29 -14.58 31.52
C GLU A 125 -2.85 -14.61 31.02
N ASN A 126 -2.59 -14.17 29.78
CA ASN A 126 -1.27 -14.22 29.18
C ASN A 126 -0.62 -12.86 28.99
N TYR A 127 -1.34 -11.76 29.25
CA TYR A 127 -0.77 -10.41 29.25
C TYR A 127 0.24 -10.26 30.40
N PRO A 128 1.43 -9.67 30.17
CA PRO A 128 1.89 -9.02 28.95
C PRO A 128 2.77 -9.90 28.04
N ALA A 129 2.81 -11.22 28.26
CA ALA A 129 3.56 -12.20 27.48
C ALA A 129 2.76 -12.71 26.27
N CYS A 130 2.35 -11.78 25.43
CA CYS A 130 1.53 -12.00 24.23
C CYS A 130 1.95 -11.06 23.10
N ASP A 131 1.49 -11.37 21.89
CA ASP A 131 2.08 -10.83 20.66
C ASP A 131 1.08 -10.04 19.83
N ILE A 132 -0.20 -10.44 19.86
CA ILE A 132 -1.25 -9.87 19.03
C ILE A 132 -2.42 -9.46 19.92
N LEU A 133 -2.82 -8.20 19.86
CA LEU A 133 -3.98 -7.68 20.56
C LEU A 133 -5.01 -7.22 19.52
N THR A 134 -6.02 -8.04 19.30
CA THR A 134 -7.15 -7.74 18.41
C THR A 134 -8.25 -7.04 19.19
N LEU A 135 -8.56 -5.80 18.82
CA LEU A 135 -9.62 -4.97 19.42
C LEU A 135 -10.94 -5.14 18.68
N ILE A 136 -10.88 -5.06 17.35
CA ILE A 136 -12.06 -5.11 16.47
C ILE A 136 -11.77 -6.13 15.39
N LYS A 137 -12.70 -7.06 15.21
CA LYS A 137 -12.68 -8.04 14.13
C LYS A 137 -14.12 -8.34 13.71
N LYS A 138 -14.64 -7.59 12.73
CA LYS A 138 -15.92 -7.93 12.12
C LYS A 138 -15.78 -9.25 11.34
N LYS A 139 -16.80 -10.11 11.43
CA LYS A 139 -16.77 -11.48 10.89
C LYS A 139 -16.78 -11.53 9.36
N ASP A 140 -17.33 -10.50 8.72
CA ASP A 140 -17.50 -10.42 7.28
C ASP A 140 -16.45 -9.48 6.71
N ASP A 141 -15.57 -10.03 5.86
CA ASP A 141 -14.59 -9.36 4.99
C ASP A 141 -14.27 -7.89 5.36
N PHE A 142 -13.22 -7.72 6.17
CA PHE A 142 -12.70 -6.42 6.57
C PHE A 142 -11.71 -5.83 5.56
N GLY A 143 -11.52 -6.43 4.38
CA GLY A 143 -10.55 -5.96 3.39
C GLY A 143 -9.08 -6.16 3.80
N THR A 144 -8.16 -5.50 3.09
CA THR A 144 -6.71 -5.62 3.35
C THR A 144 -6.28 -4.65 4.46
N PRO A 145 -5.89 -5.14 5.64
CA PRO A 145 -5.46 -4.27 6.73
C PRO A 145 -4.17 -3.54 6.35
N ILE A 146 -4.16 -2.24 6.60
CA ILE A 146 -3.00 -1.38 6.44
C ILE A 146 -2.40 -1.17 7.83
N GLY A 147 -1.08 -1.11 7.95
CA GLY A 147 -0.46 -0.96 9.26
C GLY A 147 0.79 -0.11 9.28
N ALA A 148 1.00 0.58 10.39
CA ALA A 148 2.14 1.45 10.64
C ALA A 148 2.84 1.07 11.95
N PHE A 149 4.13 1.38 12.03
CA PHE A 149 4.92 1.16 13.23
C PHE A 149 4.58 2.18 14.33
N VAL A 150 4.53 1.71 15.56
CA VAL A 150 4.17 2.50 16.74
C VAL A 150 5.03 2.09 17.94
N ALA A 151 5.25 3.02 18.85
CA ALA A 151 5.82 2.71 20.14
C ALA A 151 4.70 2.21 21.06
N LEU A 152 4.82 0.97 21.53
CA LEU A 152 3.92 0.36 22.51
C LEU A 152 4.56 0.49 23.88
N CYS A 153 3.96 1.27 24.75
CA CYS A 153 4.48 1.56 26.07
C CYS A 153 3.57 0.98 27.14
N ARG A 154 4.18 0.53 28.22
CA ARG A 154 3.47 0.05 29.40
C ARG A 154 4.16 0.55 30.65
N GLN A 155 3.41 0.60 31.73
CA GLN A 155 3.98 1.00 33.01
C GLN A 155 4.50 -0.24 33.75
N GLU A 156 5.78 -0.24 34.11
CA GLU A 156 6.38 -1.28 34.94
C GLU A 156 6.83 -0.69 36.30
N PHE A 157 7.00 -1.58 37.27
CA PHE A 157 7.51 -1.26 38.60
C PHE A 157 8.81 -2.03 38.82
N PHE A 158 9.86 -1.33 39.21
CA PHE A 158 11.10 -1.95 39.67
C PHE A 158 11.31 -1.54 41.13
N GLY A 159 10.95 -2.44 42.06
CA GLY A 159 10.91 -2.10 43.48
C GLY A 159 9.79 -1.09 43.76
N GLN A 160 10.15 0.12 44.21
CA GLN A 160 9.22 1.22 44.45
C GLN A 160 9.16 2.23 43.29
N ASP A 161 10.06 2.14 42.32
CA ASP A 161 10.14 3.09 41.23
C ASP A 161 9.25 2.66 40.06
N LYS A 162 8.48 3.63 39.56
CA LYS A 162 7.64 3.50 38.37
C LYS A 162 8.43 3.97 37.17
N TYR A 163 8.49 3.17 36.12
CA TYR A 163 9.08 3.56 34.84
C TYR A 163 8.23 3.09 33.67
N ILE A 164 8.43 3.75 32.53
CA ILE A 164 7.74 3.42 31.28
C ILE A 164 8.66 2.52 30.47
N LYS A 165 8.16 1.35 30.07
CA LYS A 165 8.85 0.48 29.14
C LYS A 165 8.16 0.53 27.79
N CYS A 166 8.89 0.99 26.79
CA CYS A 166 8.41 1.05 25.41
C CYS A 166 9.09 -0.02 24.55
N GLY A 167 8.30 -0.65 23.69
CA GLY A 167 8.75 -1.57 22.65
C GLY A 167 8.21 -1.16 21.29
N LEU A 168 8.72 -1.80 20.24
CA LEU A 168 8.25 -1.57 18.89
C LEU A 168 7.05 -2.48 18.59
N GLY A 169 5.96 -1.87 18.12
CA GLY A 169 4.78 -2.56 17.63
C GLY A 169 4.40 -2.11 16.23
N LYS A 170 3.43 -2.82 15.66
CA LYS A 170 2.75 -2.46 14.42
C LYS A 170 1.25 -2.52 14.67
N ILE A 171 0.58 -1.41 14.45
CA ILE A 171 -0.88 -1.34 14.49
C ILE A 171 -1.40 -1.58 13.08
N TYR A 172 -2.49 -2.32 12.98
CA TYR A 172 -3.17 -2.65 11.73
C TYR A 172 -4.62 -2.22 11.85
N ALA A 173 -5.10 -1.50 10.84
CA ALA A 173 -6.47 -1.06 10.74
C ALA A 173 -7.02 -1.35 9.34
N SER A 174 -8.32 -1.63 9.26
CA SER A 174 -9.03 -1.74 7.98
C SER A 174 -10.47 -1.29 8.14
N GLY A 175 -11.04 -0.69 7.10
CA GLY A 175 -12.46 -0.37 7.03
C GLY A 175 -12.91 -0.45 5.59
N LYS A 176 -13.94 -1.27 5.33
CA LYS A 176 -14.67 -1.34 4.06
C LYS A 176 -15.28 0.02 3.68
N GLU A 177 -15.49 0.87 4.69
CA GLU A 177 -15.87 2.28 4.58
C GLU A 177 -14.77 3.28 4.97
N ILE A 178 -13.49 2.99 4.68
CA ILE A 178 -12.59 4.11 4.34
C ILE A 178 -12.98 4.57 2.93
N LYS A 179 -14.21 5.08 2.78
CA LYS A 179 -14.60 5.88 1.63
C LYS A 179 -13.88 7.21 1.79
N TRP A 180 -12.65 7.24 1.29
CA TRP A 180 -12.01 8.38 0.64
C TRP A 180 -12.67 9.72 0.93
N ALA A 181 -12.39 10.31 2.09
CA ALA A 181 -12.69 11.71 2.38
C ALA A 181 -11.67 12.65 1.67
N ILE A 182 -11.39 12.37 0.39
CA ILE A 182 -10.62 13.23 -0.51
C ILE A 182 -11.46 13.46 -1.77
N TYR A 183 -12.70 13.91 -1.55
CA TYR A 183 -13.48 14.71 -2.49
C TYR A 183 -14.36 15.64 -1.65
N SER A 184 -13.74 16.71 -1.17
CA SER A 184 -14.40 17.95 -0.72
C SER A 184 -13.37 19.07 -0.83
#